data_AF-A0AAD1ZI13-F1
#
_entry.id   AF-A0AAD1ZI13-F1
#
_cell.length_a   1.000
_cell.length_b   1.000
_cell.length_c   1.000
_cell.angle_alpha   90.00
_cell.angle_beta   90.00
_cell.angle_gamma   90.00
#
_symmetry.space_group_name_H-M   'P 1'
#
loop_
_entity.id
_entity.type
_entity.pdbx_description
1 polymer ?
#
loop_
_entity_poly.entity_id
_entity_poly.type
_entity_poly.pdbx_seq_one_letter_code
_entity_poly.pdbx_strand_id
1 'polypeptide(L)'
;MGSNTNNIVLGIVVITLVSWSAFVASTTAPGMAVVDCTTITALISACSSFVTYGVPDPVPGSPCCIAMTSLNSMADTSDNRRGVCWCLMDLITTYNPNATAIATLPGFCGVYLGFTIDPNTDCE
;
A
#
# COMPACT_ATOMS: atom_id res chain seq x y z
N MET A 1 11.46 1.79 37.93
CA MET A 1 12.50 0.91 37.39
C MET A 1 12.21 0.67 35.93
N GLY A 2 12.85 1.45 35.04
CA GLY A 2 12.89 1.12 33.63
C GLY A 2 13.73 -0.13 33.41
N SER A 3 13.40 -0.92 32.40
CA SER A 3 14.32 -1.91 31.86
C SER A 3 14.07 -2.09 30.36
N ASN A 4 14.84 -1.32 29.59
CA ASN A 4 15.62 -1.75 28.43
C ASN A 4 14.90 -2.50 27.31
N THR A 5 14.10 -1.74 26.56
CA THR A 5 13.57 -2.08 25.22
C THR A 5 14.67 -2.39 24.17
N ASN A 6 15.94 -2.08 24.45
CA ASN A 6 17.04 -2.24 23.50
C ASN A 6 17.49 -3.70 23.28
N ASN A 7 17.26 -4.60 24.24
CA ASN A 7 17.72 -6.00 24.16
C ASN A 7 16.68 -6.94 23.54
N ILE A 8 15.40 -6.57 23.59
CA ILE A 8 14.31 -7.31 22.95
C ILE A 8 14.39 -7.19 21.42
N VAL A 9 14.80 -6.01 20.94
CA VAL A 9 14.99 -5.75 19.50
C VAL A 9 16.16 -6.58 18.95
N LEU A 10 17.23 -6.79 19.74
CA LEU A 10 18.35 -7.66 19.36
C LEU A 10 17.99 -9.16 19.38
N GLY A 11 17.05 -9.57 20.23
CA GLY A 11 16.64 -10.98 20.37
C GLY A 11 15.71 -11.50 19.26
N ILE A 12 14.90 -10.63 18.65
CA ILE A 12 14.04 -10.98 17.50
C ILE A 12 14.90 -11.26 16.26
N VAL A 13 16.08 -10.64 16.15
CA VAL A 13 17.03 -10.81 15.03
C VAL A 13 17.66 -12.22 14.99
N VAL A 14 17.57 -13.02 16.08
CA VAL A 14 18.30 -14.29 16.20
C VAL A 14 17.41 -15.54 15.97
N ILE A 15 16.08 -15.41 15.95
CA ILE A 15 15.17 -16.58 15.98
C ILE A 15 14.74 -17.11 14.61
N THR A 16 15.01 -16.42 13.50
CA THR A 16 14.50 -16.83 12.17
C THR A 16 15.40 -17.80 11.40
N LEU A 17 16.36 -18.47 12.05
CA LEU A 17 17.41 -19.23 11.34
C LEU A 17 17.16 -20.73 11.05
N VAL A 18 15.97 -21.34 11.22
CA VAL A 18 15.81 -22.75 10.78
C VAL A 18 14.41 -23.13 10.28
N SER A 19 14.36 -23.60 9.03
CA SER A 19 13.43 -24.54 8.34
C SER A 19 12.49 -24.00 7.22
N TRP A 20 12.76 -24.49 6.00
CA TRP A 20 12.30 -24.12 4.65
C TRP A 20 10.78 -24.07 4.38
N SER A 21 10.29 -22.98 3.77
CA SER A 21 9.55 -22.97 2.47
C SER A 21 8.86 -21.62 2.16
N ALA A 22 9.68 -20.62 1.86
CA ALA A 22 9.45 -19.60 0.84
C ALA A 22 10.59 -18.60 1.02
N PHE A 23 11.53 -18.59 0.09
CA PHE A 23 12.39 -17.44 -0.08
C PHE A 23 11.46 -16.28 -0.45
N VAL A 24 11.04 -15.48 0.52
CA VAL A 24 10.59 -14.13 0.22
C VAL A 24 11.88 -13.41 -0.13
N ALA A 25 12.27 -13.49 -1.39
CA ALA A 25 13.26 -12.61 -1.95
C ALA A 25 12.67 -11.21 -1.80
N SER A 26 13.03 -10.51 -0.72
CA SER A 26 12.92 -9.06 -0.67
C SER A 26 13.95 -8.57 -1.70
N THR A 27 13.57 -8.61 -2.97
CA THR A 27 14.21 -7.80 -3.99
C THR A 27 13.85 -6.37 -3.62
N THR A 28 14.66 -5.78 -2.74
CA THR A 28 14.70 -4.33 -2.61
C THR A 28 15.17 -3.81 -3.96
N ALA A 29 14.20 -3.51 -4.82
CA ALA A 29 14.44 -2.79 -6.05
C ALA A 29 15.17 -1.48 -5.70
N PRO A 30 16.20 -1.09 -6.46
CA PRO A 30 16.96 0.09 -6.14
C PRO A 30 16.15 1.32 -6.57
N GLY A 31 15.66 2.12 -5.63
CA GLY A 31 15.06 3.42 -5.96
C GLY A 31 14.10 4.01 -4.94
N MET A 32 14.60 4.94 -4.13
CA MET A 32 13.97 6.22 -3.75
C MET A 32 12.45 6.24 -3.46
N ALA A 33 12.06 5.85 -2.24
CA ALA A 33 10.96 6.41 -1.45
C ALA A 33 10.86 5.65 -0.12
N VAL A 34 10.65 6.34 1.01
CA VAL A 34 10.30 5.68 2.29
C VAL A 34 8.80 5.34 2.30
N VAL A 35 8.29 4.83 1.19
CA VAL A 35 6.90 4.45 1.04
C VAL A 35 6.85 2.93 1.15
N ASP A 36 6.34 2.47 2.29
CA ASP A 36 6.19 1.04 2.55
C ASP A 36 4.89 0.54 1.92
N CYS A 37 4.98 -0.35 0.93
CA CYS A 37 3.81 -0.91 0.25
C CYS A 37 2.85 -1.61 1.23
N THR A 38 3.32 -2.12 2.37
CA THR A 38 2.44 -2.73 3.38
C THR A 38 1.49 -1.69 3.99
N THR A 39 1.94 -0.44 4.12
CA THR A 39 1.09 0.67 4.57
C THR A 39 0.03 1.00 3.54
N ILE A 40 0.39 1.03 2.26
CA ILE A 40 -0.58 1.25 1.16
C ILE A 40 -1.60 0.12 1.12
N THR A 41 -1.17 -1.13 1.26
CA THR A 41 -2.07 -2.28 1.35
C THR A 41 -3.02 -2.17 2.54
N ALA A 42 -2.53 -1.73 3.70
CA ALA A 42 -3.38 -1.48 4.86
C ALA A 42 -4.42 -0.38 4.58
N LEU A 43 -4.03 0.70 3.90
CA LEU A 43 -4.97 1.77 3.51
C LEU A 43 -6.03 1.27 2.53
N ILE A 44 -5.64 0.49 1.51
CA ILE A 44 -6.58 -0.13 0.56
C ILE A 44 -7.47 -1.17 1.24
N SER A 45 -6.99 -1.84 2.30
CA SER A 45 -7.81 -2.78 3.07
C SER A 45 -9.03 -2.13 3.73
N ALA A 46 -8.95 -0.83 4.06
CA ALA A 46 -10.10 -0.06 4.55
C ALA A 46 -11.21 0.11 3.49
N CYS A 47 -10.87 -0.11 2.21
CA CYS A 47 -11.78 -0.10 1.07
C CYS A 47 -12.18 -1.51 0.62
N SER A 48 -11.77 -2.56 1.33
CA SER A 48 -11.93 -3.97 0.92
C SER A 48 -13.37 -4.36 0.59
N SER A 49 -14.39 -3.80 1.26
CA SER A 49 -15.79 -4.06 0.94
C SER A 49 -16.15 -3.61 -0.48
N PHE A 50 -15.77 -2.39 -0.86
CA PHE A 50 -15.98 -1.90 -2.21
C PHE A 50 -15.09 -2.63 -3.22
N VAL A 51 -13.82 -2.87 -2.88
CA VAL A 51 -12.92 -3.61 -3.76
C VAL A 51 -13.43 -5.02 -4.03
N THR A 52 -14.00 -5.71 -3.04
CA THR A 52 -14.42 -7.11 -3.18
C THR A 52 -15.81 -7.25 -3.77
N TYR A 53 -16.75 -6.39 -3.38
CA TYR A 53 -18.17 -6.52 -3.71
C TYR A 53 -18.67 -5.44 -4.67
N GLY A 54 -17.88 -4.40 -4.95
CA GLY A 54 -18.27 -3.25 -5.75
C GLY A 54 -19.29 -2.32 -5.08
N VAL A 55 -19.70 -2.61 -3.84
CA VAL A 55 -20.72 -1.85 -3.10
C VAL A 55 -20.46 -1.90 -1.59
N PRO A 56 -20.95 -0.91 -0.81
CA PRO A 56 -21.46 0.38 -1.28
C PRO A 56 -20.34 1.26 -1.84
N ASP A 57 -20.69 2.21 -2.71
CA ASP A 57 -19.74 3.16 -3.26
C ASP A 57 -19.06 3.97 -2.12
N PRO A 58 -17.73 4.17 -2.18
CA PRO A 58 -17.03 4.99 -1.20
C PRO A 58 -17.52 6.42 -1.28
N VAL A 59 -17.96 6.96 -0.15
CA VAL A 59 -18.34 8.38 -0.04
C VAL A 59 -17.25 9.17 0.68
N PRO A 60 -17.02 10.45 0.34
CA PRO A 60 -16.12 11.32 1.09
C PRO A 60 -16.48 11.33 2.59
N GLY A 61 -15.47 11.17 3.44
CA GLY A 61 -15.65 11.03 4.90
C GLY A 61 -15.86 9.59 5.40
N SER A 62 -16.02 8.61 4.51
CA SER A 62 -15.96 7.19 4.88
C SER A 62 -14.53 6.79 5.31
N PRO A 63 -14.36 5.72 6.11
CA PRO A 63 -13.03 5.24 6.50
C PRO A 63 -12.15 4.91 5.29
N CYS A 64 -12.73 4.39 4.20
CA CYS A 64 -12.04 4.16 2.95
C CYS A 64 -11.50 5.47 2.34
N CYS A 65 -12.33 6.51 2.23
CA CYS A 65 -11.88 7.77 1.65
C CYS A 65 -10.92 8.57 2.55
N ILE A 66 -11.02 8.42 3.87
CA ILE A 66 -10.01 8.94 4.81
C ILE A 66 -8.67 8.25 4.55
N ALA A 67 -8.66 6.92 4.37
CA ALA A 67 -7.45 6.18 4.03
C ALA A 67 -6.86 6.60 2.67
N MET A 68 -7.70 6.81 1.64
CA MET A 68 -7.26 7.34 0.34
C MET A 68 -6.67 8.75 0.45
N THR A 69 -7.21 9.59 1.34
CA THR A 69 -6.66 10.92 1.60
C THR A 69 -5.28 10.83 2.27
N SER A 70 -5.11 9.92 3.23
CA SER A 70 -3.80 9.63 3.83
C SER A 70 -2.80 9.13 2.79
N LEU A 71 -3.23 8.25 1.88
CA LEU A 71 -2.39 7.77 0.78
C LEU A 71 -1.92 8.94 -0.11
N ASN A 72 -2.82 9.88 -0.43
CA ASN A 72 -2.44 11.09 -1.17
C ASN A 72 -1.46 11.98 -0.41
N SER A 73 -1.59 12.07 0.92
CA SER A 73 -0.63 12.82 1.74
C SER A 73 0.76 12.18 1.76
N MET A 74 0.85 10.86 1.59
CA MET A 74 2.13 10.16 1.43
C MET A 74 2.75 10.44 0.06
N ALA A 75 1.93 10.67 -0.97
CA ALA A 75 2.32 10.97 -2.34
C ALA A 75 2.67 12.47 -2.55
N ASP A 76 3.18 13.15 -1.53
CA ASP A 76 3.45 14.60 -1.57
C ASP A 76 4.63 14.96 -2.50
N THR A 77 5.70 14.17 -2.45
CA THR A 77 6.90 14.33 -3.28
C THR A 77 6.83 13.47 -4.55
N SER A 78 7.68 13.78 -5.53
CA SER A 78 7.80 12.98 -6.76
C SER A 78 8.31 11.56 -6.47
N ASP A 79 9.30 11.42 -5.59
CA ASP A 79 9.86 10.11 -5.23
C ASP A 79 8.81 9.27 -4.51
N ASN A 80 8.10 9.85 -3.53
CA ASN A 80 7.01 9.14 -2.87
C ASN A 80 5.87 8.78 -3.84
N ARG A 81 5.52 9.66 -4.79
CA ARG A 81 4.52 9.35 -5.82
C ARG A 81 4.90 8.13 -6.65
N ARG A 82 6.16 8.02 -7.07
CA ARG A 82 6.66 6.82 -7.75
C ARG A 82 6.50 5.60 -6.86
N GLY A 83 6.95 5.68 -5.60
CA GLY A 83 6.79 4.58 -4.63
C GLY A 83 5.32 4.15 -4.47
N VAL A 84 4.41 5.10 -4.27
CA VAL A 84 2.97 4.84 -4.15
C VAL A 84 2.40 4.22 -5.42
N CYS A 85 2.80 4.73 -6.59
CA CYS A 85 2.40 4.21 -7.89
C CYS A 85 2.81 2.74 -8.05
N TRP A 86 4.09 2.42 -7.83
CA TRP A 86 4.61 1.05 -7.91
C TRP A 86 3.85 0.09 -7.00
N CYS A 87 3.61 0.49 -5.74
CA CYS A 87 2.84 -0.33 -4.82
C CYS A 87 1.40 -0.54 -5.32
N LEU A 88 0.73 0.50 -5.78
CA LEU A 88 -0.64 0.38 -6.30
C LEU A 88 -0.71 -0.54 -7.51
N MET A 89 0.26 -0.48 -8.43
CA MET A 89 0.29 -1.39 -9.59
C MET A 89 0.43 -2.85 -9.17
N ASP A 90 1.29 -3.16 -8.20
CA ASP A 90 1.41 -4.50 -7.62
C ASP A 90 0.09 -4.98 -7.00
N LEU A 91 -0.61 -4.09 -6.29
CA LEU A 91 -1.93 -4.39 -5.72
C LEU A 91 -2.98 -4.66 -6.80
N ILE A 92 -3.03 -3.86 -7.86
CA ILE A 92 -3.98 -4.09 -8.97
C ILE A 92 -3.81 -5.51 -9.53
N THR A 93 -2.56 -5.96 -9.71
CA THR A 93 -2.30 -7.32 -10.21
C THR A 93 -2.74 -8.40 -9.21
N THR A 94 -2.58 -8.13 -7.91
CA THR A 94 -2.96 -9.05 -6.82
C THR A 94 -4.48 -9.17 -6.65
N TYR A 95 -5.22 -8.07 -6.82
CA TYR A 95 -6.67 -8.01 -6.60
C TYR A 95 -7.50 -8.36 -7.83
N ASN A 96 -6.90 -8.92 -8.89
CA ASN A 96 -7.60 -9.37 -10.10
C ASN A 96 -8.71 -10.40 -9.74
N PRO A 97 -9.98 -10.24 -10.18
CA PRO A 97 -10.51 -9.34 -11.22
C PRO A 97 -10.95 -7.93 -10.76
N ASN A 98 -10.79 -7.59 -9.50
CA ASN A 98 -11.28 -6.33 -8.91
C ASN A 98 -10.34 -5.12 -9.09
N ALA A 99 -9.37 -5.23 -10.00
CA ALA A 99 -8.47 -4.15 -10.41
C ALA A 99 -9.20 -2.82 -10.66
N THR A 100 -10.33 -2.87 -11.38
CA THR A 100 -11.16 -1.71 -11.72
C THR A 100 -11.76 -1.02 -10.49
N ALA A 101 -12.08 -1.78 -9.43
CA ALA A 101 -12.60 -1.19 -8.20
C ALA A 101 -11.52 -0.36 -7.52
N ILE A 102 -10.27 -0.85 -7.45
CA ILE A 102 -9.13 -0.09 -6.92
C ILE A 102 -8.87 1.17 -7.77
N ALA A 103 -8.92 1.03 -9.09
CA ALA A 103 -8.70 2.14 -10.01
C ALA A 103 -9.73 3.28 -9.87
N THR A 104 -10.96 2.96 -9.46
CA THR A 104 -12.04 3.94 -9.31
C THR A 104 -12.12 4.56 -7.91
N LEU A 105 -11.46 3.97 -6.90
CA LEU A 105 -11.42 4.50 -5.52
C LEU A 105 -11.03 5.98 -5.43
N PRO A 106 -9.96 6.46 -6.10
CA PRO A 106 -9.59 7.88 -6.00
C PRO A 106 -10.71 8.79 -6.52
N GLY A 107 -11.39 8.39 -7.60
CA GLY A 107 -12.49 9.13 -8.19
C GLY A 107 -13.68 9.28 -7.25
N PHE A 108 -14.10 8.17 -6.62
CA PHE A 108 -15.19 8.18 -5.62
C PHE A 108 -14.85 9.04 -4.39
N CYS A 109 -13.60 9.01 -3.96
CA CYS A 109 -13.14 9.77 -2.81
C CYS A 109 -12.74 11.22 -3.11
N GLY A 110 -12.77 11.64 -4.39
CA GLY A 110 -12.34 12.99 -4.80
C GLY A 110 -10.84 13.24 -4.59
N VAL A 111 -10.03 12.18 -4.62
CA VAL A 111 -8.58 12.22 -4.39
C VAL A 111 -7.84 12.16 -5.72
N TYR A 112 -6.86 13.04 -5.91
CA TYR A 112 -6.02 13.08 -7.11
C TYR A 112 -4.56 12.79 -6.76
N LEU A 113 -4.08 11.60 -7.13
CA LEU A 113 -2.73 11.11 -6.83
C LEU A 113 -1.64 11.61 -7.79
N GLY A 114 -2.03 12.35 -8.85
CA GLY A 114 -1.10 12.82 -9.88
C GLY A 114 -0.78 11.80 -10.98
N PHE A 115 -1.36 10.60 -10.91
CA PHE A 115 -1.28 9.55 -11.94
C PHE A 115 -2.60 8.77 -11.97
N THR A 116 -2.81 8.03 -13.05
CA THR A 116 -3.96 7.13 -13.19
C THR A 116 -3.60 5.76 -12.64
N ILE A 117 -4.55 5.10 -12.00
CA ILE A 117 -4.36 3.73 -11.51
C ILE A 117 -4.81 2.76 -12.61
N ASP A 118 -3.87 2.26 -13.40
CA ASP A 118 -4.10 1.27 -14.48
C ASP A 118 -2.94 0.27 -14.55
N PRO A 119 -3.17 -1.03 -14.83
CA PRO A 119 -2.10 -2.03 -14.94
C PRO A 119 -0.99 -1.70 -15.97
N ASN A 120 -1.20 -0.76 -16.89
CA ASN A 120 -0.21 -0.29 -17.86
C ASN A 120 0.35 1.10 -17.51
N THR A 121 0.08 1.61 -16.31
CA THR A 121 0.62 2.90 -15.85
C THR A 121 2.12 2.79 -15.67
N ASP A 122 2.84 3.71 -16.30
CA ASP A 122 4.25 3.88 -16.08
C ASP A 122 4.49 4.77 -14.84
N CYS A 123 5.21 4.24 -13.85
CA CYS A 123 5.48 4.89 -12.56
C CYS A 123 6.84 5.63 -12.56
N GLU A 124 7.33 6.02 -13.73
CA GLU A 124 8.50 6.87 -13.95
C GLU A 124 8.25 8.36 -13.63
#